data_AF-A0AAE1N7C7-F1
#
_entry.id   AF-A0AAE1N7C7-F1
#
_cell.length_a   1.000
_cell.length_b   1.000
_cell.length_c   1.000
_cell.angle_alpha   90.00
_cell.angle_beta   90.00
_cell.angle_gamma   90.00
#
_symmetry.space_group_name_H-M   'P 1'
#
loop_
_entity.id
_entity.type
_entity.pdbx_description
1 polymer ?
#
loop_
_entity_poly.entity_id
_entity_poly.type
_entity_poly.pdbx_seq_one_letter_code
_entity_poly.pdbx_strand_id
1 'polypeptide(L)'
;MMKIKRGTTYNELKERIHQKLGLHGSQSIHRSIAKVETVVGKESVYYIRNDICDDEDIECVIDAFDNRTLQNFIEIYVELESGESSSIPMHRRSA
;
A
#
# COMPACT_ATOMS: atom_id res chain seq x y z
N MET A 1 -12.38 -4.62 0.55
CA MET A 1 -11.76 -5.79 -0.10
C MET A 1 -11.60 -5.55 -1.59
N MET A 2 -10.44 -5.92 -2.15
CA MET A 2 -10.11 -5.89 -3.57
C MET A 2 -9.40 -7.21 -3.93
N LYS A 3 -9.44 -7.62 -5.19
CA LYS A 3 -8.69 -8.80 -5.67
C LYS A 3 -7.36 -8.35 -6.25
N ILE A 4 -6.28 -8.98 -5.83
CA ILE A 4 -4.95 -8.86 -6.43
C ILE A 4 -4.68 -10.21 -7.11
N LYS A 5 -4.16 -10.17 -8.33
CA LYS A 5 -3.82 -11.37 -9.11
C LYS A 5 -2.33 -11.37 -9.38
N ARG A 6 -1.75 -12.54 -9.65
CA ARG A 6 -0.39 -12.62 -10.18
C ARG A 6 -0.26 -11.80 -11.48
N GLY A 7 0.86 -11.15 -11.65
CA GLY A 7 1.14 -10.20 -12.72
C GLY A 7 0.49 -8.83 -12.52
N THR A 8 -0.07 -8.52 -11.34
CA THR A 8 -0.52 -7.15 -11.04
C THR A 8 0.70 -6.27 -10.80
N THR A 9 0.82 -5.17 -11.54
CA THR A 9 1.90 -4.21 -11.35
C THR A 9 1.66 -3.33 -10.12
N TYR A 10 2.73 -2.76 -9.58
CA TYR A 10 2.67 -1.85 -8.45
C TYR A 10 1.88 -0.59 -8.74
N ASN A 11 1.94 -0.08 -9.98
CA ASN A 11 1.12 1.05 -10.39
C ASN A 11 -0.37 0.69 -10.40
N GLU A 12 -0.76 -0.46 -10.95
CA GLU A 12 -2.15 -0.91 -10.91
C GLU A 12 -2.66 -1.13 -9.48
N LEU A 13 -1.81 -1.66 -8.59
CA LEU A 13 -2.13 -1.81 -7.18
C LEU A 13 -2.39 -0.44 -6.54
N LYS A 14 -1.49 0.53 -6.74
CA LYS A 14 -1.64 1.90 -6.23
C LYS A 14 -2.93 2.55 -6.74
N GLU A 15 -3.23 2.44 -8.03
CA GLU A 15 -4.47 2.98 -8.60
C GLU A 15 -5.71 2.37 -7.97
N ARG A 16 -5.73 1.04 -7.75
CA ARG A 16 -6.84 0.37 -7.07
C ARG A 16 -6.98 0.83 -5.63
N ILE A 17 -5.88 1.01 -4.90
CA ILE A 17 -5.91 1.56 -3.54
C ILE A 17 -6.44 2.99 -3.56
N HIS A 18 -5.96 3.82 -4.48
CA HIS A 18 -6.37 5.21 -4.64
C HIS A 18 -7.88 5.34 -4.88
N GLN A 19 -8.41 4.54 -5.81
CA GLN A 19 -9.85 4.43 -6.08
C GLN A 19 -10.63 3.90 -4.87
N LYS A 20 -10.09 2.91 -4.16
CA LYS A 20 -10.78 2.27 -3.02
C LYS A 20 -10.89 3.20 -1.82
N LEU A 21 -9.86 4.01 -1.58
CA LEU A 21 -9.80 4.97 -0.48
C LEU A 21 -10.42 6.32 -0.85
N GLY A 22 -10.77 6.55 -2.12
CA GLY A 22 -11.35 7.82 -2.57
C GLY A 22 -10.39 8.99 -2.43
N LEU A 23 -9.10 8.75 -2.69
CA LEU A 23 -8.07 9.78 -2.56
C LEU A 23 -8.27 10.87 -3.63
N HIS A 24 -8.15 12.14 -3.24
CA HIS A 24 -8.33 13.29 -4.14
C HIS A 24 -7.01 13.98 -4.47
N GLY A 25 -7.02 14.79 -5.55
CA GLY A 25 -5.89 15.11 -6.45
C GLY A 25 -4.56 15.64 -5.89
N SER A 26 -4.38 15.84 -4.60
CA SER A 26 -3.07 16.12 -3.98
C SER A 26 -2.57 15.01 -3.05
N GLN A 27 -3.37 13.97 -2.83
CA GLN A 27 -3.02 12.82 -2.00
C GLN A 27 -2.36 11.76 -2.87
N SER A 28 -1.12 11.42 -2.49
CA SER A 28 -0.35 10.35 -3.11
C SER A 28 -0.01 9.28 -2.07
N ILE A 29 0.16 8.05 -2.54
CA ILE A 29 0.61 6.94 -1.69
C ILE A 29 2.14 7.03 -1.63
N HIS A 30 2.66 7.38 -0.46
CA HIS A 30 4.10 7.48 -0.20
C HIS A 30 4.71 6.11 0.03
N ARG A 31 4.01 5.27 0.80
CA ARG A 31 4.48 3.94 1.20
C ARG A 31 3.32 2.96 1.30
N SER A 32 3.55 1.73 0.90
CA SER A 32 2.59 0.62 1.03
C SER A 32 3.25 -0.55 1.75
N ILE A 33 2.57 -1.12 2.75
CA ILE A 33 3.07 -2.21 3.57
C ILE A 33 2.05 -3.35 3.55
N ALA A 34 2.46 -4.51 3.04
CA ALA A 34 1.71 -5.75 3.19
C ALA A 34 1.98 -6.36 4.57
N LYS A 35 0.91 -6.82 5.23
CA LYS A 35 0.98 -7.64 6.43
C LYS A 35 0.34 -8.99 6.14
N VAL A 36 1.11 -10.05 6.32
CA VAL A 36 0.68 -11.44 6.14
C VAL A 36 0.89 -12.19 7.46
N GLU A 37 -0.14 -12.86 7.96
CA GLU A 37 -0.02 -13.79 9.08
C GLU A 37 0.66 -15.07 8.61
N THR A 38 1.65 -15.53 9.36
CA THR A 38 2.34 -16.81 9.12
C THR A 38 2.32 -17.66 10.39
N VAL A 39 2.19 -18.97 10.23
CA VAL A 39 2.41 -19.92 11.32
C VAL A 39 3.85 -20.39 11.30
N VAL A 40 4.52 -20.32 12.45
CA VAL A 40 5.82 -20.99 12.63
C VAL A 40 5.68 -21.99 13.78
N GLY A 41 5.89 -23.27 13.47
CA GLY A 41 5.70 -24.36 14.43
C GLY A 41 4.22 -24.72 14.65
N LYS A 42 3.88 -25.22 15.84
CA LYS A 42 2.54 -25.77 16.09
C LYS A 42 1.50 -24.72 16.49
N GLU A 43 1.88 -23.58 17.07
CA GLU A 43 0.90 -22.66 17.69
C GLU A 43 1.28 -21.17 17.67
N SER A 44 2.39 -20.77 17.06
CA SER A 44 2.82 -19.36 17.08
C SER A 44 2.48 -18.67 15.76
N VAL A 45 1.64 -17.62 15.86
CA VAL A 45 1.31 -16.72 14.75
C VAL A 45 2.30 -15.56 14.75
N TYR A 46 2.99 -15.37 13.63
CA TYR A 46 3.87 -14.25 13.37
C TYR A 46 3.29 -13.40 12.25
N TYR A 47 3.68 -12.13 12.22
CA TYR A 47 3.31 -11.22 11.15
C TYR A 47 4.55 -10.86 10.36
N ILE A 48 4.53 -11.14 9.07
CA ILE A 48 5.53 -10.64 8.14
C ILE A 48 5.00 -9.31 7.61
N ARG A 49 5.80 -8.26 7.78
CA ARG A 49 5.55 -6.94 7.19
C ARG A 49 6.54 -6.73 6.06
N ASN A 50 6.05 -6.60 4.84
CA ASN A 50 6.86 -6.32 3.67
C ASN A 50 6.44 -4.98 3.08
N ASP A 51 7.43 -4.13 2.84
CA ASP A 51 7.23 -2.97 1.99
C ASP A 51 6.92 -3.42 0.57
N ILE A 52 6.00 -2.72 -0.08
CA ILE A 52 5.69 -2.92 -1.49
C ILE A 52 6.17 -1.67 -2.22
N CYS A 53 7.31 -1.81 -2.89
CA CYS A 53 7.98 -0.75 -3.62
C CYS A 53 7.90 -0.99 -5.14
N ASP A 54 7.82 -2.24 -5.56
CA ASP A 54 7.77 -2.64 -6.97
C ASP A 54 6.88 -3.87 -7.24
N ASP A 55 6.93 -4.35 -8.49
CA ASP A 55 6.14 -5.48 -8.97
C ASP A 55 6.61 -6.82 -8.37
N GLU A 56 7.92 -6.96 -8.05
CA GLU A 56 8.49 -8.17 -7.47
C GLU A 56 8.01 -8.36 -6.02
N ASP A 57 7.91 -7.27 -5.27
CA ASP A 57 7.37 -7.28 -3.91
C ASP A 57 5.92 -7.79 -3.88
N ILE A 58 5.12 -7.46 -4.90
CA ILE A 58 3.73 -7.94 -4.99
C ILE A 58 3.70 -9.46 -5.15
N GLU A 59 4.53 -10.01 -6.04
CA GLU A 59 4.62 -11.46 -6.21
C GLU A 59 5.14 -12.13 -4.94
N CYS A 60 6.14 -11.54 -4.26
CA CYS A 60 6.64 -12.04 -2.98
C CYS A 60 5.53 -12.09 -1.89
N VAL A 61 4.67 -11.07 -1.84
CA VAL A 61 3.54 -11.04 -0.90
C VAL A 61 2.49 -12.10 -1.25
N ILE A 62 2.20 -12.31 -2.53
CA ILE A 62 1.29 -13.36 -2.99
C ILE A 62 1.87 -14.75 -2.66
N ASP A 63 3.16 -14.96 -2.89
CA ASP A 63 3.85 -16.22 -2.56
C ASP A 63 3.84 -16.49 -1.05
N ALA A 64 4.09 -15.46 -0.24
CA ALA A 64 4.01 -15.57 1.22
C ALA A 64 2.59 -15.93 1.68
N PHE A 65 1.57 -15.34 1.04
CA PHE A 65 0.17 -15.66 1.30
C PHE A 65 -0.15 -17.12 0.92
N ASP A 66 0.13 -17.53 -0.32
CA ASP A 66 -0.20 -18.88 -0.82
C ASP A 66 0.43 -20.00 0.01
N ASN A 67 1.63 -19.79 0.55
CA ASN A 67 2.38 -20.84 1.23
C ASN A 67 2.22 -20.88 2.75
N ARG A 68 1.81 -19.78 3.39
CA ARG A 68 2.03 -19.62 4.85
C ARG A 68 0.88 -19.00 5.65
N THR A 69 -0.21 -18.58 5.00
CA THR A 69 -1.28 -17.82 5.65
C THR A 69 -2.30 -18.70 6.38
N LEU A 70 -2.78 -18.23 7.54
CA LEU A 70 -4.03 -18.69 8.18
C LEU A 70 -5.25 -17.89 7.72
N GLN A 71 -5.03 -16.73 7.10
CA GLN A 71 -6.07 -15.80 6.68
C GLN A 71 -6.40 -15.97 5.21
N ASN A 72 -7.64 -15.68 4.84
CA ASN A 72 -8.10 -15.66 3.45
C ASN A 72 -7.92 -14.29 2.78
N PHE A 73 -7.11 -13.39 3.37
CA PHE A 73 -6.85 -12.05 2.85
C PHE A 73 -5.44 -11.56 3.24
N ILE A 74 -4.95 -10.56 2.51
CA ILE A 74 -3.74 -9.79 2.82
C ILE A 74 -4.17 -8.41 3.31
N GLU A 75 -3.61 -7.94 4.43
CA GLU A 75 -3.79 -6.56 4.87
C GLU A 75 -2.76 -5.66 4.22
N ILE A 76 -3.20 -4.54 3.63
CA ILE A 76 -2.31 -3.52 3.08
C ILE A 76 -2.55 -2.22 3.83
N TYR A 77 -1.48 -1.70 4.43
CA TYR A 77 -1.45 -0.38 5.05
C TYR A 77 -0.78 0.59 4.10
N VAL A 78 -1.32 1.80 3.98
CA VAL A 78 -0.72 2.85 3.16
C VAL A 78 -0.49 4.11 3.96
N GLU A 79 0.67 4.72 3.75
CA GLU A 79 1.01 6.05 4.23
C GLU A 79 0.78 7.04 3.09
N LEU A 80 0.04 8.11 3.39
CA LEU A 80 -0.33 9.13 2.43
C LEU A 80 0.54 10.36 2.61
N GLU A 81 0.94 10.96 1.51
CA GLU A 81 1.54 12.29 1.48
C GLU A 81 0.54 13.25 0.82
N SER A 82 0.15 14.29 1.57
CA SER A 82 -0.67 15.39 1.05
C SER A 82 0.23 16.52 0.60
N GLY A 83 0.19 16.88 -0.68
CA GLY A 83 0.86 18.10 -1.14
C GLY A 83 0.25 19.32 -0.45
N GLU A 84 1.02 20.01 0.38
CA GLU A 84 0.64 21.33 0.87
C GLU A 84 0.52 22.27 -0.35
N SER A 85 -0.71 22.66 -0.69
CA SER A 85 -0.96 23.79 -1.58
C SER A 85 -0.45 25.06 -0.90
N SER A 86 0.85 25.34 -0.99
CA SER A 86 1.44 26.60 -0.54
C SER A 86 1.04 27.73 -1.50
N SER A 87 -0.23 28.13 -1.45
CA SER A 87 -0.68 29.41 -1.99
C SER A 87 -0.42 30.47 -0.93
N ILE A 88 0.83 30.91 -0.79
CA ILE A 88 1.10 32.20 -0.12
C ILE A 88 0.75 33.27 -1.16
N PRO A 89 -0.30 34.09 -0.96
CA PRO A 89 -0.52 35.22 -1.85
C PRO A 89 0.65 36.19 -1.66
N MET A 90 1.53 36.29 -2.65
CA MET A 90 2.51 37.37 -2.74
C MET A 90 1.74 38.69 -2.84
N HIS A 91 1.54 39.34 -1.70
CA HIS A 91 1.12 40.73 -1.67
C HIS A 91 2.34 41.56 -2.10
N ARG A 92 2.48 41.79 -3.41
CA ARG A 92 3.32 42.87 -3.93
C ARG A 92 2.72 44.18 -3.42
N ARG A 93 3.28 44.73 -2.35
CA ARG A 93 3.12 46.16 -2.06
C ARG A 93 3.90 46.91 -3.13
N SER A 94 3.16 47.59 -3.98
CA SER A 94 3.66 48.65 -4.85
C SER A 94 3.52 49.99 -4.13
N ALA A 95 4.52 50.85 -4.36
CA ALA A 95 4.71 52.24 -3.91
C ALA A 95 5.12 52.43 -2.45
#